data_AF-A0A517WAP0-F1
#
_entry.id   AF-A0A517WAP0-F1
#
_cell.length_a   1.000
_cell.length_b   1.000
_cell.length_c   1.000
_cell.angle_alpha   90.00
_cell.angle_beta   90.00
_cell.angle_gamma   90.00
#
_symmetry.space_group_name_H-M   'P 1'
#
loop_
_entity.id
_entity.type
_entity.pdbx_description
1 polymer ?
#
loop_
_entity_poly.entity_id
_entity_poly.type
_entity_poly.pdbx_seq_one_letter_code
_entity_poly.pdbx_strand_id
1 'polypeptide(L)'
;MKIDHKLDAILQPLRITPGWCVDFNRFTILDPAIETAGYFYGTELFSASNRSSSKEIKLCFEPEGDPNGQYVLSFYKVKWNSHTKSPDFTLIRSILSTSRTEIVEAIEIFMSIEVTCPHE
;
A
#
# COMPACT_ATOMS: atom_id res chain seq x y z
N MET A 1 24.77 18.83 6.76
CA MET A 1 24.62 17.37 6.57
C MET A 1 24.30 17.16 5.10
N LYS A 2 25.17 16.48 4.33
CA LYS A 2 24.87 16.16 2.92
C LYS A 2 23.94 14.94 2.94
N ILE A 3 22.68 15.14 2.59
CA ILE A 3 21.75 14.05 2.32
C ILE A 3 22.20 13.48 0.97
N ASP A 4 22.63 12.22 0.97
CA ASP A 4 23.16 11.56 -0.22
C ASP A 4 21.98 11.17 -1.12
N HIS A 5 21.75 11.97 -2.17
CA HIS A 5 20.58 11.90 -3.06
C HIS A 5 20.38 10.57 -3.81
N LYS A 6 21.24 9.59 -3.55
CA LYS A 6 21.29 8.29 -4.21
C LYS A 6 20.39 7.25 -3.55
N LEU A 7 20.00 7.45 -2.28
CA LEU A 7 19.03 6.62 -1.57
C LEU A 7 17.56 7.02 -1.88
N ASP A 8 17.37 8.22 -2.44
CA ASP A 8 16.09 8.89 -2.71
C ASP A 8 15.15 8.15 -3.67
N ALA A 9 15.61 7.07 -4.32
CA ALA A 9 14.91 6.43 -5.44
C ALA A 9 14.77 4.90 -5.32
N ILE A 10 15.24 4.26 -4.24
CA ILE A 10 15.13 2.80 -4.12
C ILE A 10 13.77 2.42 -3.53
N LEU A 11 12.88 1.96 -4.41
CA LEU A 11 11.58 1.42 -4.03
C LEU A 11 11.74 0.13 -3.22
N GLN A 12 10.83 -0.06 -2.27
CA GLN A 12 10.69 -1.29 -1.52
C GLN A 12 10.41 -2.46 -2.49
N PRO A 13 11.26 -3.50 -2.52
CA PRO A 13 10.94 -4.72 -3.24
C PRO A 13 9.65 -5.34 -2.70
N LEU A 14 8.73 -5.65 -3.60
CA LEU A 14 7.46 -6.31 -3.32
C LEU A 14 7.24 -7.44 -4.32
N ARG A 15 6.83 -8.61 -3.85
CA ARG A 15 6.25 -9.66 -4.69
C ARG A 15 4.82 -9.27 -5.06
N ILE A 16 4.58 -9.12 -6.35
CA ILE A 16 3.25 -8.80 -6.88
C ILE A 16 2.76 -9.99 -7.69
N THR A 17 1.69 -10.61 -7.20
CA THR A 17 1.03 -11.74 -7.85
C THR A 17 0.30 -11.27 -9.12
N PRO A 18 0.17 -12.10 -10.17
CA PRO A 18 -0.56 -11.72 -11.38
C PRO A 18 -1.98 -11.22 -11.12
N GLY A 19 -2.44 -10.28 -11.96
CA GLY A 19 -3.78 -9.68 -11.87
C GLY A 19 -3.89 -8.43 -10.99
N TRP A 20 -2.82 -8.08 -10.28
CA TRP A 20 -2.69 -6.79 -9.61
C TRP A 20 -2.15 -5.71 -10.56
N CYS A 21 -2.75 -4.53 -10.49
CA CYS A 21 -2.29 -3.30 -11.14
C CYS A 21 -1.79 -2.35 -10.05
N VAL A 22 -0.55 -1.88 -10.16
CA VAL A 22 -0.02 -0.86 -9.25
C VAL A 22 -0.46 0.50 -9.74
N ASP A 23 -1.25 1.19 -8.93
CA ASP A 23 -1.83 2.49 -9.27
C ASP A 23 -0.91 3.63 -8.80
N PHE A 24 -0.28 3.46 -7.63
CA PHE A 24 0.68 4.41 -7.08
C PHE A 24 1.80 3.71 -6.32
N ASN A 25 3.06 4.16 -6.47
CA ASN A 25 4.18 3.58 -5.72
C ASN A 25 5.29 4.61 -5.44
N ARG A 26 5.44 4.95 -4.17
CA ARG A 26 6.56 5.67 -3.56
C ARG A 26 7.04 4.98 -2.29
N PHE A 27 6.61 3.73 -2.06
CA PHE A 27 7.01 3.00 -0.86
C PHE A 27 8.48 2.60 -1.02
N THR A 28 9.35 3.18 -0.19
CA THR A 28 10.81 3.04 -0.30
C THR A 28 11.35 2.03 0.72
N ILE A 29 12.61 1.65 0.55
CA ILE A 29 13.34 0.83 1.54
C ILE A 29 13.73 1.60 2.81
N LEU A 30 13.50 2.91 2.85
CA LEU A 30 13.91 3.76 3.96
C LEU A 30 12.94 3.56 5.13
N ASP A 31 13.47 3.65 6.35
CA ASP A 31 12.66 3.65 7.56
C ASP A 31 12.39 5.10 8.03
N PRO A 32 11.28 5.37 8.74
CA PRO A 32 10.97 6.69 9.26
C PRO A 32 12.03 7.17 10.27
N ALA A 33 12.63 8.32 9.98
CA ALA A 33 13.61 9.01 10.81
C ALA A 33 13.60 10.50 10.47
N ILE A 34 14.28 11.33 11.26
CA ILE A 34 14.34 12.79 11.03
C ILE A 34 14.91 13.09 9.64
N GLU A 35 15.88 12.31 9.21
CA GLU A 35 16.59 12.48 7.94
C GLU A 35 15.79 11.98 6.73
N THR A 36 14.83 11.10 6.95
CA THR A 36 14.04 10.41 5.91
C THR A 36 12.55 10.76 5.95
N ALA A 37 12.11 11.59 6.90
CA ALA A 37 10.72 12.04 7.05
C ALA A 37 10.13 12.59 5.75
N GLY A 38 10.96 13.24 4.92
CA GLY A 38 10.61 13.74 3.59
C GLY A 38 9.99 12.71 2.64
N TYR A 39 10.27 11.42 2.83
CA TYR A 39 9.74 10.32 2.02
C TYR A 39 8.35 9.83 2.47
N PHE A 40 7.93 10.24 3.66
CA PHE A 40 6.66 9.84 4.27
C PHE A 40 5.60 10.94 4.19
N TYR A 41 5.76 11.84 3.21
CA TYR A 41 4.77 12.86 2.84
C TYR A 41 3.92 12.41 1.67
N GLY A 42 2.63 12.71 1.66
CA GLY A 42 1.65 12.48 0.61
C GLY A 42 0.55 11.52 1.03
N THR A 43 -0.60 11.64 0.35
CA THR A 43 -1.83 10.90 0.69
C THR A 43 -1.68 9.38 0.65
N GLU A 44 -0.77 8.85 -0.17
CA GLU A 44 -0.49 7.41 -0.29
C GLU A 44 1.02 7.19 -0.51
N LEU A 45 1.56 6.11 0.03
CA LEU A 45 2.88 5.57 -0.28
C LEU A 45 2.79 4.46 -1.32
N PHE A 46 1.75 3.64 -1.28
CA PHE A 46 1.53 2.57 -2.24
C PHE A 46 0.04 2.31 -2.40
N SER A 47 -0.42 2.09 -3.63
CA SER A 47 -1.74 1.54 -3.89
C SER A 47 -1.74 0.62 -5.10
N ALA A 48 -2.55 -0.42 -5.00
CA ALA A 48 -2.72 -1.39 -6.05
C ALA A 48 -4.12 -1.98 -6.01
N SER A 49 -4.65 -2.32 -7.18
CA SER A 49 -5.97 -2.88 -7.36
C SER A 49 -5.95 -4.16 -8.18
N ASN A 50 -6.84 -5.10 -7.87
CA ASN A 50 -7.07 -6.30 -8.65
C ASN A 50 -8.55 -6.35 -9.02
N ARG A 51 -8.84 -6.01 -10.28
CA ARG A 51 -10.22 -5.88 -10.77
C ARG A 51 -10.97 -7.20 -10.77
N SER A 52 -10.31 -8.29 -11.13
CA SER A 52 -10.93 -9.62 -11.20
C SER A 52 -11.40 -10.12 -9.83
N SER A 53 -10.68 -9.76 -8.76
CA SER A 53 -11.03 -10.12 -7.39
C SER A 53 -11.75 -9.02 -6.61
N SER A 54 -12.00 -7.86 -7.23
CA SER A 54 -12.60 -6.70 -6.56
C SER A 54 -11.84 -6.28 -5.30
N LYS A 55 -10.51 -6.34 -5.31
CA LYS A 55 -9.65 -6.00 -4.16
C LYS A 55 -8.83 -4.75 -4.45
N GLU A 56 -8.58 -3.96 -3.41
CA GLU A 56 -7.65 -2.83 -3.45
C GLU A 56 -6.87 -2.73 -2.14
N ILE A 57 -5.64 -2.26 -2.23
CA ILE A 57 -4.76 -1.98 -1.10
C ILE A 57 -4.35 -0.52 -1.17
N LYS A 58 -4.32 0.14 -0.02
CA LYS A 58 -3.75 1.48 0.15
C LYS A 58 -2.83 1.49 1.35
N LEU A 59 -1.64 2.03 1.18
CA LEU A 59 -0.66 2.26 2.23
C LEU A 59 -0.46 3.76 2.37
N CYS A 60 -0.64 4.27 3.57
CA CYS A 60 -0.37 5.65 3.96
C CYS A 60 0.63 5.66 5.12
N PHE A 61 1.11 6.84 5.49
CA PHE A 61 1.94 7.03 6.68
C PHE A 61 1.40 8.20 7.49
N GLU A 62 1.13 7.96 8.77
CA GLU A 62 0.38 8.89 9.62
C GLU A 62 1.01 9.03 11.02
N PRO A 63 1.18 10.24 11.55
CA PRO A 63 0.98 11.52 10.86
C PRO A 63 1.99 11.69 9.71
N GLU A 64 1.54 12.32 8.64
CA GLU A 64 2.36 12.59 7.46
C GLU A 64 3.67 13.31 7.83
N GLY A 65 4.80 12.73 7.44
CA GLY A 65 6.13 13.30 7.68
C GLY A 65 6.60 13.34 9.14
N ASP A 66 5.90 12.69 10.08
CA ASP A 66 6.37 12.56 11.46
C ASP A 66 7.36 11.37 11.56
N PRO A 67 8.62 11.56 12.01
CA PRO A 67 9.56 10.46 12.23
C PRO A 67 9.04 9.36 13.17
N ASN A 68 8.10 9.69 14.06
CA ASN A 68 7.46 8.77 15.00
C ASN A 68 6.06 8.33 14.55
N GLY A 69 5.68 8.65 13.32
CA GLY A 69 4.44 8.16 12.71
C GLY A 69 4.49 6.65 12.46
N GLN A 70 3.43 6.15 11.84
CA GLN A 70 3.28 4.74 11.54
C GLN A 70 2.63 4.53 10.18
N TYR A 71 2.91 3.38 9.59
CA TYR A 71 2.22 2.93 8.40
C TYR A 71 0.76 2.60 8.71
N VAL A 72 -0.12 2.98 7.78
CA VAL A 72 -1.54 2.63 7.78
C VAL A 72 -1.83 1.87 6.50
N LEU A 73 -1.90 0.55 6.59
CA LEU A 73 -2.20 -0.33 5.46
C LEU A 73 -3.66 -0.75 5.50
N SER A 74 -4.43 -0.33 4.51
CA SER A 74 -5.87 -0.59 4.42
C SER A 74 -6.20 -1.47 3.22
N PHE A 75 -7.07 -2.45 3.46
CA PHE A 75 -7.52 -3.41 2.45
C PHE A 75 -8.99 -3.19 2.16
N TYR A 76 -9.35 -3.05 0.90
CA TYR A 76 -10.70 -2.77 0.46
C TYR A 76 -11.25 -3.84 -0.45
N LYS A 77 -12.58 -4.02 -0.38
CA LYS A 77 -13.36 -4.64 -1.44
C LYS A 77 -14.01 -3.53 -2.27
N VAL A 78 -13.87 -3.63 -3.59
CA VAL A 78 -14.37 -2.63 -4.54
C VAL A 78 -15.54 -3.20 -5.32
N LYS A 79 -16.69 -2.54 -5.28
CA LYS A 79 -17.86 -2.91 -6.08
C LYS A 79 -18.27 -1.74 -6.95
N TRP A 80 -18.58 -2.01 -8.22
CA TRP A 80 -19.17 -0.98 -9.07
C TRP A 80 -20.62 -0.72 -8.68
N ASN A 81 -20.94 0.53 -8.36
CA ASN A 81 -22.31 0.97 -8.10
C ASN A 81 -22.91 1.55 -9.38
N SER A 82 -23.92 0.86 -9.93
CA SER A 82 -24.57 1.27 -11.17
C SER A 82 -25.41 2.53 -11.04
N HIS A 83 -25.91 2.84 -9.84
CA HIS A 83 -26.73 4.04 -9.59
C HIS A 83 -25.87 5.29 -9.56
N THR A 84 -24.75 5.26 -8.83
CA THR A 84 -23.83 6.40 -8.71
C THR A 84 -22.80 6.45 -9.84
N LYS A 85 -22.69 5.37 -10.63
CA LYS A 85 -21.67 5.17 -11.67
C LYS A 85 -20.25 5.38 -11.12
N SER A 86 -20.00 4.88 -9.92
CA SER A 86 -18.73 5.01 -9.22
C SER A 86 -18.36 3.69 -8.52
N PRO A 87 -17.07 3.46 -8.23
CA PRO A 87 -16.66 2.39 -7.33
C PRO A 87 -17.05 2.72 -5.88
N ASP A 88 -17.69 1.76 -5.22
CA ASP A 88 -17.93 1.74 -3.78
C ASP A 88 -16.85 0.92 -3.10
N PHE A 89 -16.17 1.53 -2.12
CA PHE A 89 -15.08 0.94 -1.36
C PHE A 89 -15.58 0.50 0.01
N THR A 90 -15.47 -0.79 0.30
CA THR A 90 -15.75 -1.33 1.64
C THR A 90 -14.43 -1.71 2.29
N LEU A 91 -14.09 -1.07 3.41
CA LEU A 91 -12.91 -1.46 4.19
C LEU A 91 -13.10 -2.87 4.75
N ILE A 92 -12.18 -3.77 4.44
CA ILE A 92 -12.13 -5.13 4.97
C ILE A 92 -11.45 -5.10 6.34
N ARG A 93 -10.26 -4.50 6.39
CA ARG A 93 -9.45 -4.31 7.61
C ARG A 93 -8.32 -3.31 7.35
N SER A 94 -7.69 -2.86 8.43
CA SER A 94 -6.45 -2.09 8.39
C SER A 94 -5.41 -2.66 9.34
N ILE A 95 -4.13 -2.42 9.04
CA ILE A 95 -2.97 -2.73 9.88
C ILE A 95 -2.26 -1.41 10.17
N LEU A 96 -1.94 -1.20 11.45
CA LEU A 96 -1.09 -0.11 11.92
C LEU A 96 0.23 -0.73 12.35
N SER A 97 1.34 -0.23 11.82
CA SER A 97 2.66 -0.73 12.20
C SER A 97 3.73 0.33 11.98
N THR A 98 4.75 0.36 12.84
CA THR A 98 5.98 1.12 12.60
C THR A 98 7.01 0.29 11.83
N SER A 99 6.77 -1.01 11.63
CA SER A 99 7.68 -1.94 10.96
C SER A 99 7.39 -2.02 9.46
N ARG A 100 8.33 -1.55 8.65
CA ARG A 100 8.27 -1.68 7.19
C ARG A 100 8.17 -3.15 6.74
N THR A 101 8.87 -4.05 7.42
CA THR A 101 8.86 -5.49 7.10
C THR A 101 7.47 -6.11 7.30
N GLU A 102 6.77 -5.77 8.39
CA GLU A 102 5.41 -6.27 8.63
C GLU A 102 4.43 -5.79 7.55
N ILE A 103 4.61 -4.54 7.07
CA ILE A 103 3.81 -3.99 5.98
C ILE A 103 4.07 -4.72 4.66
N VAL A 104 5.34 -4.99 4.34
CA VAL A 104 5.72 -5.76 3.14
C VAL A 104 5.09 -7.15 3.19
N GLU A 105 5.25 -7.88 4.30
CA GLU A 105 4.67 -9.21 4.47
C GLU A 105 3.15 -9.17 4.32
N ALA A 106 2.48 -8.20 4.93
CA ALA A 106 1.03 -8.07 4.85
C ALA A 106 0.53 -7.77 3.42
N ILE A 107 1.26 -6.93 2.67
CA ILE A 107 0.97 -6.66 1.25
C ILE A 107 1.11 -7.95 0.45
N GLU A 108 2.27 -8.61 0.53
CA GLU A 108 2.55 -9.82 -0.25
C GLU A 108 1.56 -10.95 0.06
N ILE A 109 1.21 -11.15 1.34
CA ILE A 109 0.21 -12.13 1.76
C ILE A 109 -1.14 -11.81 1.13
N PHE A 110 -1.63 -10.56 1.24
CA PHE A 110 -2.94 -10.20 0.70
C PHE A 110 -2.99 -10.33 -0.83
N MET A 111 -1.90 -9.99 -1.51
CA MET A 111 -1.78 -10.12 -2.96
C MET A 111 -1.74 -11.58 -3.42
N SER A 112 -1.21 -12.48 -2.60
CA SER A 112 -1.07 -13.90 -2.90
C SER A 112 -2.32 -14.73 -2.63
N ILE A 113 -3.32 -14.19 -1.92
CA ILE A 113 -4.58 -14.90 -1.69
C ILE A 113 -5.37 -14.93 -3.00
N GLU A 114 -5.23 -16.02 -3.73
CA GLU A 114 -6.06 -16.33 -4.89
C GLU A 114 -7.53 -16.34 -4.49
N VAL A 115 -8.37 -15.75 -5.35
CA VAL A 115 -9.79 -16.08 -5.34
C VAL A 115 -9.89 -17.40 -6.06
N THR A 116 -10.10 -18.49 -5.32
CA THR A 116 -10.56 -19.74 -5.91
C THR A 116 -11.78 -19.41 -6.76
N CYS A 117 -11.68 -19.46 -8.08
CA CYS A 117 -12.86 -19.52 -8.93
C CYS A 117 -13.67 -20.73 -8.45
N PRO A 118 -14.95 -20.57 -8.08
CA PRO A 118 -15.82 -21.73 -7.97
C PRO A 118 -16.04 -22.21 -9.41
N HIS A 119 -15.17 -23.11 -9.86
CA HIS A 119 -15.49 -23.96 -10.99
C HIS A 119 -16.22 -25.17 -10.43
N GLU A 120 -17.54 -25.17 -10.56
CA GLU A 120 -18.40 -26.35 -10.69
C GLU A 120 -19.73 -25.94 -11.34
#